data_AF-A0A5C4KY10-F1
#
_entry.id   AF-A0A5C4KY10-F1
#
_cell.length_a   1.000
_cell.length_b   1.000
_cell.length_c   1.000
_cell.angle_alpha   90.00
_cell.angle_beta   90.00
_cell.angle_gamma   90.00
#
_symmetry.space_group_name_H-M   'P 1'
#
loop_
_entity.id
_entity.type
_entity.pdbx_description
1 polymer ?
#
loop_
_entity_poly.entity_id
_entity_poly.type
_entity_poly.pdbx_seq_one_letter_code
_entity_poly.pdbx_strand_id
1 'polypeptide(L)'
;MSPSNRTAQPSALRRFWHKWRFHLNALLLLIPLGFMPKYFADAALFRGDVGLGEHEVGEIQVGPWSLRLAELRNEAPRLSGPAGYMKDFNAALCDACVEQVKATYLRIGKPRSLRAAGVIFFGTPYRMGAQLPVAEKTKADAELWITMEGWDGSMHQASIPLSQASPATLAWLNQQGAKP
;
A
#
# COMPACT_ATOMS: atom_id res chain seq x y z
N MET A 1 -2.73 78.94 -17.59
CA MET A 1 -3.72 77.85 -17.60
C MET A 1 -3.07 76.62 -16.97
N SER A 2 -3.39 76.32 -15.72
CA SER A 2 -2.80 75.18 -15.00
C SER A 2 -3.57 73.90 -15.32
N PRO A 3 -2.90 72.77 -15.60
CA PRO A 3 -3.60 71.51 -15.85
C PRO A 3 -4.11 70.94 -14.52
N SER A 4 -5.42 70.71 -14.45
CA SER A 4 -6.07 70.02 -13.34
C SER A 4 -5.67 68.54 -13.33
N ASN A 5 -4.83 68.13 -12.38
CA ASN A 5 -4.52 66.73 -12.11
C ASN A 5 -5.78 65.99 -11.63
N ARG A 6 -6.41 65.20 -12.50
CA ARG A 6 -7.41 64.21 -12.07
C ARG A 6 -6.70 63.03 -11.44
N THR A 7 -6.71 62.94 -10.12
CA THR A 7 -6.30 61.74 -9.40
C THR A 7 -7.23 60.58 -9.77
N ALA A 8 -6.73 59.62 -10.54
CA ALA A 8 -7.46 58.41 -10.89
C ALA A 8 -7.82 57.63 -9.63
N GLN A 9 -9.12 57.46 -9.36
CA GLN A 9 -9.56 56.68 -8.20
C GLN A 9 -9.13 55.21 -8.36
N PRO A 10 -8.55 54.59 -7.32
CA PRO A 10 -8.10 53.21 -7.39
C PRO A 10 -9.28 52.25 -7.58
N SER A 11 -9.16 51.34 -8.55
CA SER A 11 -10.19 50.35 -8.85
C SER A 11 -10.51 49.46 -7.63
N ALA A 12 -11.76 49.03 -7.51
CA ALA A 12 -12.20 48.15 -6.40
C ALA A 12 -11.38 46.85 -6.33
N LEU A 13 -11.01 46.29 -7.49
CA LEU A 13 -10.13 45.13 -7.64
C LEU A 13 -8.74 45.37 -7.03
N ARG A 14 -8.14 46.54 -7.26
CA ARG A 14 -6.81 46.87 -6.72
C ARG A 14 -6.84 46.98 -5.19
N ARG A 15 -7.90 47.57 -4.63
CA ARG A 15 -8.10 47.64 -3.16
C ARG A 15 -8.32 46.25 -2.54
N PHE A 16 -9.13 45.42 -3.19
CA PHE A 16 -9.34 44.04 -2.77
C PHE A 16 -8.04 43.23 -2.81
N TRP A 17 -7.26 43.32 -3.88
CA TRP A 17 -5.96 42.68 -4.01
C TRP A 17 -4.98 43.10 -2.91
N HIS A 18 -4.80 44.39 -2.67
CA HIS A 18 -3.90 44.84 -1.60
C HIS A 18 -4.35 44.43 -0.20
N LYS A 19 -5.66 44.28 0.03
CA LYS A 19 -6.23 43.77 1.28
C LYS A 19 -5.95 42.26 1.45
N TRP A 20 -6.11 41.47 0.39
CA TRP A 20 -6.09 40.01 0.49
C TRP A 20 -4.77 39.35 0.12
N ARG A 21 -3.86 40.03 -0.58
CA ARG A 21 -2.59 39.43 -1.04
C ARG A 21 -1.78 38.81 0.09
N PHE A 22 -1.75 39.42 1.28
CA PHE A 22 -1.03 38.86 2.43
C PHE A 22 -1.64 37.53 2.90
N HIS A 23 -2.96 37.48 3.03
CA HIS A 23 -3.68 36.27 3.41
C HIS A 23 -3.54 35.16 2.35
N LEU A 24 -3.53 35.50 1.07
CA LEU A 24 -3.30 34.55 -0.02
C LEU A 24 -1.87 33.97 0.01
N ASN A 25 -0.86 34.80 0.30
CA ASN A 25 0.52 34.32 0.47
C ASN A 25 0.66 33.44 1.72
N ALA A 26 0.02 33.82 2.84
CA ALA A 26 -0.01 33.00 4.04
C ALA A 26 -0.70 31.65 3.79
N LEU A 27 -1.83 31.64 3.08
CA LEU A 27 -2.53 30.42 2.69
C LEU A 27 -1.64 29.52 1.81
N LEU A 28 -0.90 30.10 0.88
CA LEU A 28 0.03 29.36 0.01
C LEU A 28 1.11 28.61 0.82
N LEU A 29 1.57 29.18 1.93
CA LEU A 29 2.52 28.53 2.85
C LEU A 29 1.85 27.48 3.74
N LEU A 30 0.59 27.70 4.14
CA LEU A 30 -0.16 26.77 5.00
C LEU A 30 -0.61 25.50 4.28
N ILE A 31 -0.89 25.58 2.97
CA ILE A 31 -1.30 24.43 2.16
C ILE A 31 -0.32 23.24 2.30
N PRO A 32 0.99 23.37 1.98
CA PRO A 32 1.92 22.24 2.11
C PRO A 32 2.07 21.77 3.56
N LEU A 33 2.05 22.70 4.53
CA LEU A 33 2.11 22.36 5.97
C LEU A 33 0.92 21.47 6.39
N GLY A 34 -0.27 21.69 5.83
CA GLY A 34 -1.45 20.84 6.08
C GLY A 34 -1.31 19.42 5.54
N PHE A 35 -0.54 19.20 4.47
CA PHE A 35 -0.31 17.87 3.88
C PHE A 35 0.92 17.14 4.46
N MET A 36 1.82 17.85 5.15
CA MET A 36 3.05 17.27 5.71
C MET A 36 2.82 16.03 6.60
N PRO A 37 1.85 16.02 7.55
CA PRO A 37 1.65 14.86 8.41
C PRO A 37 1.38 13.57 7.63
N LYS A 38 0.50 13.64 6.61
CA LYS A 38 0.20 12.49 5.75
C LYS A 38 1.41 12.07 4.94
N TYR A 39 2.13 13.03 4.36
CA TYR A 39 3.34 12.75 3.59
C TYR A 39 4.39 11.99 4.43
N PHE A 40 4.66 12.43 5.67
CA PHE A 40 5.63 11.76 6.53
C PHE A 40 5.14 10.40 7.03
N ALA A 41 3.85 10.24 7.32
CA ALA A 41 3.28 8.94 7.66
C ALA A 41 3.42 7.94 6.48
N ASP A 42 3.10 8.40 5.26
CA ASP A 42 3.25 7.60 4.04
C ASP A 42 4.72 7.25 3.77
N ALA A 43 5.64 8.20 3.96
CA ALA A 43 7.08 7.98 3.80
C ALA A 43 7.63 7.00 4.86
N ALA A 44 7.22 7.13 6.12
CA ALA A 44 7.63 6.24 7.21
C ALA A 44 7.14 4.80 6.96
N LEU A 45 5.88 4.63 6.55
CA LEU A 45 5.31 3.35 6.16
C LEU A 45 6.06 2.72 4.97
N PHE A 46 6.34 3.51 3.93
CA PHE A 46 7.06 3.02 2.76
C PHE A 46 8.51 2.62 3.06
N ARG A 47 9.19 3.34 3.97
CA ARG A 47 10.54 2.96 4.44
C ARG A 47 10.55 1.78 5.41
N GLY A 48 9.42 1.51 6.07
CA GLY A 48 9.30 0.47 7.10
C GLY A 48 9.66 0.95 8.50
N ASP A 49 9.72 2.27 8.72
CA ASP A 49 10.06 2.86 10.02
C ASP A 49 8.99 2.57 11.09
N VAL A 50 7.76 2.24 10.65
CA VAL A 50 6.60 1.95 11.49
C VAL A 50 6.17 0.48 11.44
N GLY A 51 7.05 -0.42 10.96
CA GLY A 51 6.78 -1.85 10.87
C GLY A 51 6.59 -2.37 9.44
N LEU A 52 5.97 -3.54 9.31
CA LEU A 52 5.78 -4.17 8.00
C LEU A 52 4.61 -3.59 7.21
N GLY A 53 3.56 -3.11 7.89
CA GLY A 53 2.38 -2.56 7.23
C GLY A 53 1.38 -2.02 8.23
N GLU A 54 0.28 -1.46 7.72
CA GLU A 54 -0.81 -0.93 8.56
C GLU A 54 -1.64 -2.04 9.22
N HIS A 55 -1.65 -3.26 8.66
CA HIS A 55 -2.30 -4.43 9.24
C HIS A 55 -1.34 -5.61 9.28
N GLU A 56 -0.83 -5.91 10.47
CA GLU A 56 0.03 -7.08 10.70
C GLU A 56 -0.82 -8.33 10.93
N VAL A 57 -0.57 -9.36 10.13
CA VAL A 57 -1.20 -10.68 10.29
C VAL A 57 -0.54 -11.46 11.42
N GLY A 58 0.76 -11.21 11.65
CA GLY A 58 1.60 -11.91 12.60
C GLY A 58 2.52 -12.93 11.94
N GLU A 59 3.05 -13.84 12.76
CA GLU A 59 3.94 -14.91 12.31
C GLU A 59 3.13 -16.07 11.72
N ILE A 60 3.58 -16.56 10.57
CA ILE A 60 2.97 -17.67 9.84
C ILE A 60 4.03 -18.76 9.68
N GLN A 61 3.73 -19.95 10.20
CA GLN A 61 4.57 -21.13 10.04
C GLN A 61 4.34 -21.75 8.65
N VAL A 62 5.43 -22.01 7.93
CA VAL A 62 5.48 -22.59 6.58
C VAL A 62 6.46 -23.76 6.58
N GLY A 63 6.00 -24.92 7.02
CA GLY A 63 6.87 -26.08 7.22
C GLY A 63 7.90 -25.82 8.33
N PRO A 64 9.22 -25.96 8.08
CA PRO A 64 10.27 -25.67 9.06
C PRO A 64 10.59 -24.18 9.20
N TRP A 65 10.07 -23.34 8.30
CA TRP A 65 10.33 -21.89 8.28
C TRP A 65 9.14 -21.10 8.78
N SER A 66 9.36 -19.85 9.16
CA SER A 66 8.30 -18.89 9.42
C SER A 66 8.60 -17.53 8.82
N LEU A 67 7.54 -16.74 8.62
CA LEU A 67 7.63 -15.34 8.24
C LEU A 67 6.58 -14.52 8.97
N ARG A 68 6.86 -13.25 9.22
CA ARG A 68 5.86 -12.26 9.59
C ARG A 68 5.29 -11.64 8.34
N LEU A 69 3.96 -11.57 8.24
CA LEU A 69 3.26 -11.00 7.09
C LEU A 69 2.45 -9.77 7.51
N ALA A 70 2.43 -8.75 6.67
CA ALA A 70 1.55 -7.60 6.83
C ALA A 70 1.00 -7.11 5.50
N GLU A 71 -0.23 -6.64 5.53
CA GLU A 71 -0.82 -5.83 4.47
C GLU A 71 -0.23 -4.40 4.60
N LEU A 72 0.36 -3.89 3.51
CA LEU A 72 1.06 -2.59 3.57
C LEU A 72 0.10 -1.46 3.97
N ARG A 73 -1.09 -1.43 3.38
CA ARG A 73 -2.13 -0.42 3.67
C ARG A 73 -3.48 -1.08 3.94
N ASN A 74 -4.17 -0.69 5.00
CA ASN A 74 -5.48 -1.23 5.35
C ASN A 74 -6.61 -0.50 4.57
N GLU A 75 -6.62 -0.70 3.26
CA GLU A 75 -7.55 -0.08 2.31
C GLU A 75 -7.92 -1.04 1.16
N ALA A 76 -8.84 -0.65 0.28
CA ALA A 76 -9.18 -1.47 -0.88
C ALA A 76 -7.96 -1.69 -1.82
N PRO A 77 -7.92 -2.79 -2.60
CA PRO A 77 -6.97 -2.95 -3.69
C PRO A 77 -6.99 -1.75 -4.64
N ARG A 78 -5.81 -1.34 -5.10
CA ARG A 78 -5.67 -0.19 -6.01
C ARG A 78 -5.67 -0.64 -7.45
N LEU A 79 -6.37 0.08 -8.32
CA LEU A 79 -6.36 -0.18 -9.76
C LEU A 79 -5.00 0.24 -10.34
N SER A 80 -4.20 -0.72 -10.80
CA SER A 80 -2.87 -0.55 -11.38
C SER A 80 -2.92 -0.60 -12.91
N GLY A 81 -3.79 0.22 -13.50
CA GLY A 81 -3.97 0.28 -14.96
C GLY A 81 -4.34 -1.09 -15.56
N PRO A 82 -3.72 -1.51 -16.68
CA PRO A 82 -4.01 -2.80 -17.33
C PRO A 82 -3.70 -4.04 -16.47
N ALA A 83 -2.89 -3.90 -15.40
CA ALA A 83 -2.59 -5.01 -14.49
C ALA A 83 -3.79 -5.37 -13.58
N GLY A 84 -4.83 -4.54 -13.55
CA GLY A 84 -6.01 -4.75 -12.72
C GLY A 84 -5.81 -4.27 -11.28
N TYR A 85 -6.62 -4.79 -10.36
CA TYR A 85 -6.54 -4.44 -8.95
C TYR A 85 -5.39 -5.17 -8.27
N MET A 86 -4.57 -4.42 -7.55
CA MET A 86 -3.37 -4.92 -6.89
C MET A 86 -3.41 -4.60 -5.40
N LYS A 87 -2.79 -5.48 -4.62
CA LYS A 87 -2.67 -5.34 -3.18
C LYS A 87 -1.25 -5.57 -2.70
N ASP A 88 -0.70 -4.62 -1.96
CA ASP A 88 0.68 -4.68 -1.50
C ASP A 88 0.77 -5.38 -0.13
N PHE A 89 1.67 -6.36 -0.05
CA PHE A 89 2.02 -7.07 1.17
C PHE A 89 3.52 -6.95 1.42
N ASN A 90 3.90 -6.89 2.69
CA ASN A 90 5.28 -7.02 3.13
C ASN A 90 5.45 -8.27 3.99
N ALA A 91 6.63 -8.86 3.93
CA ALA A 91 7.00 -10.00 4.73
C ALA A 91 8.43 -9.87 5.29
N ALA A 92 8.66 -10.47 6.46
CA ALA A 92 9.99 -10.65 7.03
C ALA A 92 10.18 -12.13 7.38
N LEU A 93 11.27 -12.73 6.90
CA LEU A 93 11.63 -14.10 7.28
C LEU A 93 12.08 -14.17 8.75
N CYS A 94 11.95 -15.34 9.35
CA CYS A 94 12.62 -15.64 10.61
C CYS A 94 14.14 -15.55 10.46
N ASP A 95 14.88 -15.23 11.53
CA ASP A 95 16.34 -15.04 11.45
C ASP A 95 17.07 -16.27 10.93
N ALA A 96 16.69 -17.48 11.38
CA ALA A 96 17.27 -18.73 10.90
C ALA A 96 16.88 -19.10 9.45
N CYS A 97 15.79 -18.53 8.94
CA CYS A 97 15.24 -18.81 7.63
C CYS A 97 16.01 -18.08 6.51
N VAL A 98 16.68 -16.98 6.83
CA VAL A 98 17.31 -16.07 5.86
C VAL A 98 18.32 -16.77 4.94
N GLU A 99 19.12 -17.68 5.48
CA GLU A 99 20.14 -18.42 4.71
C GLU A 99 19.57 -19.67 4.02
N GLN A 100 18.38 -20.13 4.43
CA GLN A 100 17.79 -21.38 3.96
C GLN A 100 16.82 -21.15 2.81
N VAL A 101 16.07 -20.05 2.86
CA VAL A 101 15.01 -19.72 1.92
C VAL A 101 15.59 -19.02 0.70
N LYS A 102 15.35 -19.60 -0.46
CA LYS A 102 15.70 -19.05 -1.77
C LYS A 102 14.67 -18.05 -2.26
N ALA A 103 13.38 -18.38 -2.10
CA ALA A 103 12.29 -17.53 -2.58
C ALA A 103 11.02 -17.74 -1.76
N THR A 104 10.23 -16.67 -1.62
CA THR A 104 8.89 -16.71 -1.02
C THR A 104 7.88 -16.16 -2.00
N TYR A 105 6.76 -16.84 -2.15
CA TYR A 105 5.70 -16.52 -3.08
C TYR A 105 4.37 -16.32 -2.35
N LEU A 106 3.52 -15.48 -2.93
CA LEU A 106 2.20 -15.14 -2.41
C LEU A 106 1.13 -15.29 -3.49
N ARG A 107 0.01 -15.90 -3.15
CA ARG A 107 -1.11 -16.11 -4.08
C ARG A 107 -2.46 -16.14 -3.38
N ILE A 108 -3.49 -15.60 -4.01
CA ILE A 108 -4.88 -15.90 -3.63
C ILE A 108 -5.29 -17.25 -4.25
N GLY A 109 -5.65 -18.20 -3.38
CA GLY A 109 -6.02 -19.57 -3.72
C GLY A 109 -4.84 -20.52 -3.89
N LYS A 110 -5.10 -21.82 -3.67
CA LYS A 110 -4.07 -22.86 -3.63
C LYS A 110 -3.28 -22.95 -4.95
N PRO A 111 -1.94 -22.82 -4.92
CA PRO A 111 -1.13 -23.02 -6.11
C PRO A 111 -1.04 -24.50 -6.49
N ARG A 112 -1.11 -24.79 -7.78
CA ARG A 112 -1.04 -26.17 -8.32
C ARG A 112 0.39 -26.66 -8.57
N SER A 113 1.35 -25.74 -8.57
CA SER A 113 2.78 -26.00 -8.79
C SER A 113 3.58 -24.75 -8.42
N LEU A 114 4.91 -24.87 -8.31
CA LEU A 114 5.81 -23.75 -8.04
C LEU A 114 5.72 -22.65 -9.13
N ARG A 115 5.60 -23.03 -10.41
CA ARG A 115 5.37 -22.07 -11.52
C ARG A 115 4.08 -21.26 -11.34
N ALA A 116 3.12 -21.79 -10.59
CA ALA A 116 1.85 -21.15 -10.29
C ALA A 116 1.77 -20.63 -8.84
N ALA A 117 2.89 -20.53 -8.12
CA ALA A 117 2.96 -20.11 -6.72
C ALA A 117 2.56 -18.65 -6.48
N GLY A 118 2.38 -17.87 -7.56
CA GLY A 118 1.89 -16.50 -7.51
C GLY A 118 3.00 -15.48 -7.71
N VAL A 119 2.88 -14.35 -7.03
CA VAL A 119 3.89 -13.28 -7.07
C VAL A 119 5.02 -13.60 -6.11
N ILE A 120 6.25 -13.26 -6.48
CA ILE A 120 7.41 -13.44 -5.61
C ILE A 120 7.64 -12.19 -4.78
N PHE A 121 8.06 -12.38 -3.53
CA PHE A 121 8.53 -11.31 -2.67
C PHE A 121 9.92 -10.84 -3.12
N PHE A 122 10.12 -9.52 -3.17
CA PHE A 122 11.40 -8.90 -3.53
C PHE A 122 11.91 -7.99 -2.41
N GLY A 123 13.23 -7.87 -2.30
CA GLY A 123 13.89 -6.99 -1.33
C GLY A 123 14.77 -7.77 -0.36
N THR A 124 15.08 -7.16 0.79
CA THR A 124 15.88 -7.80 1.84
C THR A 124 15.03 -8.81 2.60
N PRO A 125 15.60 -9.92 3.12
CA PRO A 125 14.85 -10.96 3.81
C PRO A 125 14.14 -10.46 5.09
N TYR A 126 14.57 -9.32 5.64
CA TYR A 126 13.97 -8.68 6.81
C TYR A 126 12.77 -7.78 6.49
N ARG A 127 12.58 -7.44 5.21
CA ARG A 127 11.45 -6.65 4.69
C ARG A 127 11.40 -6.79 3.18
N MET A 128 10.64 -7.77 2.73
CA MET A 128 10.36 -8.01 1.31
C MET A 128 8.97 -7.51 0.98
N GLY A 129 8.76 -7.00 -0.23
CA GLY A 129 7.46 -6.57 -0.73
C GLY A 129 6.97 -7.43 -1.89
N ALA A 130 5.66 -7.65 -1.96
CA ALA A 130 4.98 -8.28 -3.07
C ALA A 130 3.71 -7.53 -3.42
N GLN A 131 3.47 -7.33 -4.72
CA GLN A 131 2.25 -6.72 -5.22
C GLN A 131 1.35 -7.82 -5.79
N LEU A 132 0.30 -8.17 -5.04
CA LEU A 132 -0.58 -9.30 -5.28
C LEU A 132 -1.79 -8.89 -6.15
N PRO A 133 -2.02 -9.53 -7.32
CA PRO A 133 -3.23 -9.32 -8.10
C PRO A 133 -4.47 -9.83 -7.34
N VAL A 134 -5.52 -9.02 -7.32
CA VAL A 134 -6.83 -9.35 -6.74
C VAL A 134 -7.88 -9.37 -7.84
N ALA A 135 -8.33 -10.57 -8.22
CA ALA A 135 -9.44 -10.69 -9.16
C ALA A 135 -10.75 -10.23 -8.50
N GLU A 136 -11.57 -9.45 -9.19
CA GLU A 136 -12.87 -8.98 -8.68
C GLU A 136 -13.84 -10.13 -8.33
N LYS A 137 -13.68 -11.27 -9.02
CA LYS A 137 -14.44 -12.51 -8.77
C LYS A 137 -13.86 -13.40 -7.66
N THR A 138 -12.88 -12.91 -6.90
CA THR A 138 -12.34 -13.63 -5.74
C THR A 138 -13.46 -13.87 -4.74
N LYS A 139 -13.61 -15.12 -4.30
CA LYS A 139 -14.64 -15.48 -3.32
C LYS A 139 -14.29 -14.97 -1.92
N ALA A 140 -15.31 -14.75 -1.09
CA ALA A 140 -15.13 -14.27 0.28
C ALA A 140 -14.40 -15.29 1.20
N ASP A 141 -14.51 -16.58 0.89
CA ASP A 141 -13.83 -17.69 1.58
C ASP A 141 -12.44 -17.99 1.01
N ALA A 142 -11.92 -17.14 0.11
CA ALA A 142 -10.60 -17.34 -0.47
C ALA A 142 -9.51 -17.32 0.61
N GLU A 143 -8.47 -18.11 0.38
CA GLU A 143 -7.28 -18.15 1.21
C GLU A 143 -6.11 -17.44 0.53
N LEU A 144 -5.26 -16.82 1.34
CA LEU A 144 -3.94 -16.36 0.94
C LEU A 144 -2.93 -17.49 1.21
N TRP A 145 -2.30 -17.94 0.14
CA TRP A 145 -1.31 -19.01 0.15
C TRP A 145 0.10 -18.44 0.08
N ILE A 146 0.95 -18.91 0.98
CA ILE A 146 2.37 -18.64 1.03
C ILE A 146 3.11 -19.91 0.60
N THR A 147 4.04 -19.78 -0.34
CA THR A 147 4.94 -20.87 -0.73
C THR A 147 6.38 -20.44 -0.50
N MET A 148 7.17 -21.25 0.18
CA MET A 148 8.59 -21.01 0.40
C MET A 148 9.40 -22.12 -0.27
N GLU A 149 10.42 -21.73 -1.03
CA GLU A 149 11.38 -22.62 -1.68
C GLU A 149 12.74 -22.46 -1.00
N GLY A 150 13.36 -23.57 -0.61
CA GLY A 150 14.69 -23.61 -0.01
C GLY A 150 15.79 -23.70 -1.06
N TRP A 151 17.01 -23.33 -0.68
CA TRP A 151 18.20 -23.55 -1.51
C TRP A 151 18.52 -25.03 -1.73
N ASP A 152 18.06 -25.89 -0.83
CA ASP A 152 18.13 -27.35 -0.92
C ASP A 152 17.07 -27.96 -1.86
N GLY A 153 16.18 -27.14 -2.43
CA GLY A 153 15.07 -27.58 -3.29
C GLY A 153 13.83 -28.04 -2.53
N SER A 154 13.82 -27.99 -1.19
CA SER A 154 12.61 -28.24 -0.41
C SER A 154 11.57 -27.15 -0.64
N MET A 155 10.29 -27.52 -0.51
CA MET A 155 9.18 -26.59 -0.73
C MET A 155 8.10 -26.82 0.31
N HIS A 156 7.67 -25.72 0.93
CA HIS A 156 6.68 -25.71 1.99
C HIS A 156 5.60 -24.67 1.71
N GLN A 157 4.37 -24.96 2.14
CA GLN A 157 3.21 -24.11 1.92
C GLN A 157 2.39 -23.93 3.19
N ALA A 158 1.81 -22.76 3.34
CA ALA A 158 0.81 -22.46 4.34
C ALA A 158 -0.31 -21.62 3.72
N SER A 159 -1.49 -21.67 4.33
CA SER A 159 -2.62 -20.82 3.97
C SER A 159 -3.16 -20.11 5.19
N ILE A 160 -3.70 -18.92 4.97
CA ILE A 160 -4.51 -18.18 5.93
C ILE A 160 -5.76 -17.64 5.23
N PRO A 161 -6.88 -17.43 5.94
CA PRO A 161 -8.05 -16.79 5.36
C PRO A 161 -7.72 -15.39 4.81
N LEU A 162 -8.20 -15.04 3.61
CA LEU A 162 -8.03 -13.68 3.07
C LEU A 162 -8.67 -12.64 3.98
N SER A 163 -9.74 -13.00 4.68
CA SER A 163 -10.41 -12.17 5.69
C SER A 163 -9.49 -11.80 6.86
N GLN A 164 -8.56 -12.67 7.23
CA GLN A 164 -7.54 -12.38 8.24
C GLN A 164 -6.38 -11.58 7.65
N ALA A 165 -5.96 -11.92 6.42
CA ALA A 165 -4.82 -11.30 5.78
C ALA A 165 -5.04 -9.86 5.31
N SER A 166 -6.25 -9.55 4.82
CA SER A 166 -6.63 -8.22 4.33
C SER A 166 -8.15 -8.01 4.46
N PRO A 167 -8.64 -7.59 5.64
CA PRO A 167 -10.05 -7.30 5.87
C PRO A 167 -10.61 -6.25 4.91
N ALA A 168 -9.83 -5.22 4.56
CA ALA A 168 -10.24 -4.18 3.62
C ALA A 168 -10.44 -4.72 2.19
N THR A 169 -9.61 -5.68 1.75
CA THR A 169 -9.81 -6.35 0.46
C THR A 169 -11.07 -7.18 0.46
N LEU A 170 -11.37 -7.90 1.55
CA LEU A 170 -12.62 -8.65 1.67
C LEU A 170 -13.85 -7.73 1.62
N ALA A 171 -13.81 -6.61 2.34
CA ALA A 171 -14.88 -5.62 2.33
C ALA A 171 -15.11 -5.06 0.92
N TRP A 172 -14.03 -4.77 0.18
CA TRP A 172 -14.11 -4.33 -1.21
C TRP A 172 -14.68 -5.42 -2.14
N LEU A 173 -14.25 -6.69 -2.02
CA LEU A 173 -14.78 -7.81 -2.80
C LEU A 173 -16.28 -7.99 -2.58
N ASN A 174 -16.76 -7.90 -1.34
CA ASN A 174 -18.18 -7.98 -1.01
C ASN A 174 -18.99 -6.84 -1.67
N GLN A 175 -18.40 -5.66 -1.84
CA GLN A 175 -19.03 -4.55 -2.57
C GLN A 175 -19.02 -4.77 -4.09
N GLN A 176 -17.96 -5.37 -4.66
CA GLN A 176 -17.91 -5.69 -6.09
C GLN A 176 -18.89 -6.80 -6.47
N GLY A 177 -18.98 -7.86 -5.65
CA GLY A 177 -19.91 -8.97 -5.87
C GLY A 177 -21.40 -8.60 -5.72
N ALA A 178 -21.70 -7.42 -5.16
CA ALA A 178 -23.04 -6.86 -5.09
C ALA A 178 -23.43 -6.07 -6.36
N LYS A 179 -22.52 -5.91 -7.33
CA LYS A 179 -22.85 -5.31 -8.62
C LYS A 179 -23.56 -6.35 -9.50
N PRO A 180 -24.78 -6.06 -9.98
CA PRO A 180 -25.60 -6.98 -10.77
C PRO A 180 -25.02 -7.29 -12.15
#